data_AF-T0RKU2-F1
#
_entry.id   AF-T0RKU2-F1
#
_cell.length_a   1.000
_cell.length_b   1.000
_cell.length_c   1.000
_cell.angle_alpha   90.00
_cell.angle_beta   90.00
_cell.angle_gamma   90.00
#
_symmetry.space_group_name_H-M   'P 1'
#
loop_
_entity.id
_entity.type
_entity.pdbx_description
1 polymer ?
#
loop_
_entity_poly.entity_id
_entity_poly.type
_entity_poly.pdbx_seq_one_letter_code
_entity_poly.pdbx_strand_id
1 'polypeptide(L)'
;MRECALFLLQWYRTGRLHLQPAVYLQILSALCMVGSTKHIIDATHSLYNATLDKVTPVRLWLEHPGCVDHFAFALKVQSRSTVTKCASILALIVESAKSARAPPRRWTPAAIESVEVALSAWPHVYRISDCLERVYTYLFEIQPVPPKPISRLRSLHRIIAGAVLQTKYHLALPKNAKPREDVTSPTKVVASGSELVVSSVVSHHQGTPTSKKLSFVEAAGLARHLNSFIQLLQRAYELQSSTAALTMQCDTLQRAIELYRSPRECAIYDYIVTTLDPAIRKFFEPCMTTSASPSAPKASSTWWQRL
;
A
#
# COMPACT_ATOMS: atom_id res chain seq x y z
N MET A 1 -12.55 18.40 25.26
CA MET A 1 -12.13 17.03 24.85
C MET A 1 -10.63 16.77 25.07
N ARG A 2 -9.73 17.56 24.47
CA ARG A 2 -8.27 17.35 24.61
C ARG A 2 -7.77 17.33 26.05
N GLU A 3 -8.11 18.35 26.85
CA GLU A 3 -7.63 18.47 28.23
C GLU A 3 -8.14 17.33 29.12
N CYS A 4 -9.43 16.98 29.00
CA CYS A 4 -10.01 15.82 29.68
C CYS A 4 -9.27 14.52 29.35
N ALA A 5 -8.97 14.29 28.07
CA ALA A 5 -8.23 13.10 27.62
C ALA A 5 -6.82 13.05 28.23
N LEU A 6 -6.10 14.17 28.24
CA LEU A 6 -4.77 14.25 28.86
C LEU A 6 -4.82 14.03 30.38
N PHE A 7 -5.79 14.63 31.06
CA PHE A 7 -5.98 14.46 32.50
C PHE A 7 -6.25 13.00 32.88
N LEU A 8 -7.15 12.33 32.15
CA LEU A 8 -7.45 10.90 32.38
C LEU A 8 -6.24 10.01 32.13
N LEU A 9 -5.43 10.29 31.09
CA LEU A 9 -4.20 9.54 30.83
C LEU A 9 -3.13 9.78 31.90
N GLN A 10 -3.03 10.99 32.45
CA GLN A 10 -2.12 11.26 33.57
C GLN A 10 -2.52 10.45 34.79
N TRP A 11 -3.81 10.40 35.12
CA TRP A 11 -4.32 9.59 36.24
C TRP A 11 -4.11 8.09 36.01
N TYR A 12 -4.38 7.61 34.81
CA TYR A 12 -4.09 6.22 34.42
C TYR A 12 -2.62 5.86 34.62
N ARG A 13 -1.69 6.75 34.22
CA ARG A 13 -0.25 6.55 34.41
C ARG A 13 0.19 6.51 35.87
N THR A 14 -0.55 7.14 36.79
CA THR A 14 -0.27 7.04 38.23
C THR A 14 -0.74 5.72 38.86
N GLY A 15 -1.43 4.85 38.09
CA GLY A 15 -2.04 3.62 38.60
C GLY A 15 -3.29 3.84 39.44
N ARG A 16 -3.71 5.10 39.65
CA ARG A 16 -4.90 5.45 40.44
C ARG A 16 -6.21 5.28 39.69
N LEU A 17 -6.16 5.24 38.36
CA LEU A 17 -7.33 5.04 37.50
C LEU A 17 -7.12 3.79 36.66
N HIS A 18 -8.06 2.85 36.73
CA HIS A 18 -8.11 1.73 35.81
C HIS A 18 -9.04 2.07 34.64
N LEU A 19 -8.49 2.11 33.42
CA LEU A 19 -9.28 2.37 32.22
C LEU A 19 -9.67 1.05 31.57
N GLN A 20 -10.97 0.88 31.32
CA GLN A 20 -11.44 -0.21 30.45
C GLN A 20 -10.86 -0.03 29.04
N PRO A 21 -10.53 -1.12 28.32
CA PRO A 21 -9.95 -1.05 26.97
C PRO A 21 -10.73 -0.16 25.99
N ALA A 22 -12.07 -0.20 26.04
CA ALA A 22 -12.95 0.62 25.21
C ALA A 22 -12.74 2.12 25.45
N VAL A 23 -12.67 2.51 26.73
CA VAL A 23 -12.45 3.90 27.14
C VAL A 23 -11.03 4.35 26.78
N TYR A 24 -10.03 3.49 26.99
CA TYR A 24 -8.65 3.76 26.59
C TYR A 24 -8.53 4.01 25.08
N LEU A 25 -9.16 3.16 24.25
CA LEU A 25 -9.25 3.33 22.80
C LEU A 25 -9.88 4.68 22.42
N GLN A 26 -11.04 5.01 23.00
CA GLN A 26 -11.75 6.26 22.73
C GLN A 26 -10.92 7.50 23.08
N ILE A 27 -10.27 7.50 24.25
CA ILE A 27 -9.43 8.61 24.71
C ILE A 27 -8.26 8.84 23.75
N LEU A 28 -7.52 7.78 23.39
CA LEU A 28 -6.36 7.90 22.50
C LEU A 28 -6.77 8.26 21.07
N SER A 29 -7.84 7.66 20.54
CA SER A 29 -8.36 8.03 19.23
C SER A 29 -8.80 9.48 19.19
N ALA A 30 -9.46 9.99 20.25
CA ALA A 30 -9.79 11.41 20.34
C ALA A 30 -8.54 12.31 20.32
N LEU A 31 -7.45 11.91 21.00
CA LEU A 31 -6.18 12.64 20.93
C LEU A 31 -5.54 12.61 19.54
N CYS A 32 -5.73 11.55 18.74
CA CYS A 32 -5.29 11.53 17.35
C CYS A 32 -6.02 12.58 16.49
N MET A 33 -7.26 12.93 16.82
CA MET A 33 -8.03 13.94 16.08
C MET A 33 -7.79 15.37 16.57
N VAL A 34 -7.75 15.62 17.88
CA VAL A 34 -7.69 16.99 18.45
C VAL A 34 -6.39 17.35 19.15
N GLY A 35 -5.44 16.41 19.22
CA GLY A 35 -4.15 16.60 19.90
C GLY A 35 -3.20 17.53 19.13
N SER A 36 -2.18 18.03 19.84
CA SER A 36 -1.01 18.60 19.13
C SER A 36 -0.22 17.47 18.44
N THR A 37 0.64 17.81 17.49
CA THR A 37 1.45 16.82 16.74
C THR A 37 2.16 15.82 17.65
N LYS A 38 2.75 16.29 18.76
CA LYS A 38 3.37 15.42 19.77
C LYS A 38 2.36 14.42 20.37
N HIS A 39 1.20 14.90 20.81
CA HIS A 39 0.16 14.03 21.36
C HIS A 39 -0.41 13.05 20.34
N ILE A 40 -0.52 13.44 19.07
CA ILE A 40 -0.95 12.53 18.00
C ILE A 40 0.07 11.41 17.83
N ILE A 41 1.37 11.75 17.76
CA ILE A 41 2.46 10.76 17.64
C ILE A 41 2.43 9.78 18.83
N ASP A 42 2.35 10.30 20.05
CA ASP A 42 2.34 9.49 21.28
C ASP A 42 1.08 8.60 21.37
N ALA A 43 -0.09 9.15 21.04
CA ALA A 43 -1.35 8.41 21.03
C ALA A 43 -1.36 7.32 19.96
N THR A 44 -0.88 7.62 18.75
CA THR A 44 -0.75 6.64 17.67
C THR A 44 0.22 5.53 18.04
N HIS A 45 1.36 5.87 18.65
CA HIS A 45 2.30 4.85 19.11
C HIS A 45 1.69 3.95 20.19
N SER A 46 0.98 4.55 21.15
CA SER A 46 0.32 3.82 22.24
C SER A 46 -0.78 2.88 21.73
N LEU A 47 -1.61 3.34 20.79
CA LEU A 47 -2.65 2.52 20.14
C LEU A 47 -2.05 1.39 19.31
N TYR A 48 -0.95 1.65 18.59
CA TYR A 48 -0.25 0.64 17.82
C TYR A 48 0.23 -0.50 18.72
N ASN A 49 0.98 -0.18 19.79
CA ASN A 49 1.48 -1.19 20.72
C ASN A 49 0.31 -1.92 21.42
N ALA A 50 -0.66 -1.18 21.96
CA ALA A 50 -1.82 -1.76 22.64
C ALA A 50 -2.64 -2.72 21.75
N THR A 51 -2.71 -2.46 20.43
CA THR A 51 -3.41 -3.34 19.51
C THR A 51 -2.62 -4.60 19.18
N LEU A 52 -1.29 -4.48 19.04
CA LEU A 52 -0.40 -5.64 18.85
C LEU A 52 -0.39 -6.53 20.10
N ASP A 53 -0.32 -5.93 21.28
CA ASP A 53 -0.32 -6.60 22.59
C ASP A 53 -1.72 -7.08 23.01
N LYS A 54 -2.73 -6.94 22.15
CA LYS A 54 -4.13 -7.36 22.36
C LYS A 54 -4.84 -6.67 23.54
N VAL A 55 -4.28 -5.58 24.08
CA VAL A 55 -4.94 -4.71 25.06
C VAL A 55 -6.15 -4.03 24.44
N THR A 56 -6.01 -3.51 23.21
CA THR A 56 -7.11 -2.97 22.38
C THR A 56 -7.29 -3.86 21.14
N PRO A 57 -7.92 -5.04 21.30
CA PRO A 57 -7.99 -6.03 20.22
C PRO A 57 -8.80 -5.48 19.03
N VAL A 58 -8.50 -5.95 17.81
CA VAL A 58 -9.11 -5.43 16.57
C VAL A 58 -10.65 -5.48 16.60
N ARG A 59 -11.26 -6.48 17.25
CA ARG A 59 -12.73 -6.54 17.44
C ARG A 59 -13.31 -5.29 18.10
N LEU A 60 -12.59 -4.70 19.05
CA LEU A 60 -13.03 -3.52 19.80
C LEU A 60 -13.07 -2.28 18.89
N TRP A 61 -12.15 -2.19 17.92
CA TRP A 61 -12.19 -1.14 16.91
C TRP A 61 -13.43 -1.26 16.01
N LEU A 62 -13.85 -2.49 15.69
CA LEU A 62 -15.07 -2.75 14.91
C LEU A 62 -16.34 -2.39 15.69
N GLU A 63 -16.33 -2.55 17.01
CA GLU A 63 -17.43 -2.13 17.91
C GLU A 63 -17.54 -0.60 17.99
N HIS A 64 -16.40 0.12 18.00
CA HIS A 64 -16.34 1.58 18.13
C HIS A 64 -15.82 2.30 16.86
N PRO A 65 -16.69 2.59 15.87
CA PRO A 65 -16.23 3.07 14.56
C PRO A 65 -15.67 4.49 14.57
N GLY A 66 -16.20 5.35 15.45
CA GLY A 66 -15.74 6.73 15.57
C GLY A 66 -14.29 6.78 16.01
N CYS A 67 -13.79 5.73 16.69
CA CYS A 67 -12.38 5.61 17.02
C CYS A 67 -11.52 5.40 15.78
N VAL A 68 -12.03 4.68 14.77
CA VAL A 68 -11.36 4.48 13.47
C VAL A 68 -11.32 5.80 12.70
N ASP A 69 -12.45 6.51 12.63
CA ASP A 69 -12.54 7.82 11.97
C ASP A 69 -11.58 8.83 12.60
N HIS A 70 -11.57 8.94 13.94
CA HIS A 70 -10.66 9.83 14.65
C HIS A 70 -9.19 9.42 14.49
N PHE A 71 -8.91 8.11 14.47
CA PHE A 71 -7.55 7.61 14.32
C PHE A 71 -6.98 7.87 12.93
N ALA A 72 -7.81 7.85 11.87
CA ALA A 72 -7.39 8.19 10.51
C ALA A 72 -6.81 9.61 10.38
N PHE A 73 -7.14 10.54 11.27
CA PHE A 73 -6.51 11.87 11.29
C PHE A 73 -5.00 11.83 11.56
N ALA A 74 -4.50 10.79 12.23
CA ALA A 74 -3.06 10.62 12.45
C ALA A 74 -2.26 10.44 11.15
N LEU A 75 -2.91 10.06 10.05
CA LEU A 75 -2.29 9.98 8.72
C LEU A 75 -1.83 11.34 8.18
N LYS A 76 -2.37 12.45 8.70
CA LYS A 76 -1.99 13.82 8.30
C LYS A 76 -0.65 14.29 8.91
N VAL A 77 -0.09 13.54 9.86
CA VAL A 77 1.18 13.90 10.51
C VAL A 77 2.36 13.65 9.56
N GLN A 78 3.28 14.63 9.47
CA GLN A 78 4.51 14.50 8.67
C GLN A 78 5.60 13.64 9.35
N SER A 79 5.22 12.46 9.84
CA SER A 79 6.13 11.51 10.50
C SER A 79 5.96 10.13 9.89
N ARG A 80 6.98 9.67 9.15
CA ARG A 80 6.97 8.36 8.47
C ARG A 80 6.60 7.22 9.42
N SER A 81 7.19 7.21 10.62
CA SER A 81 6.92 6.16 11.63
C SER A 81 5.47 6.18 12.10
N THR A 82 4.93 7.37 12.37
CA THR A 82 3.54 7.55 12.85
C THR A 82 2.53 7.13 11.79
N VAL A 83 2.73 7.56 10.54
CA VAL A 83 1.86 7.20 9.42
C VAL A 83 1.92 5.71 9.14
N THR A 84 3.11 5.10 9.20
CA THR A 84 3.25 3.63 9.06
C THR A 84 2.44 2.90 10.12
N LYS A 85 2.59 3.26 11.40
CA LYS A 85 1.84 2.66 12.51
C LYS A 85 0.33 2.82 12.32
N CYS A 86 -0.13 4.03 11.97
CA CYS A 86 -1.53 4.29 11.73
C CYS A 86 -2.08 3.46 10.56
N ALA A 87 -1.41 3.50 9.41
CA ALA A 87 -1.82 2.76 8.21
C ALA A 87 -1.87 1.25 8.47
N SER A 88 -0.90 0.68 9.17
CA SER A 88 -0.89 -0.75 9.52
C SER A 88 -2.09 -1.15 10.39
N ILE A 89 -2.45 -0.34 11.39
CA ILE A 89 -3.62 -0.63 12.25
C ILE A 89 -4.93 -0.50 11.45
N LEU A 90 -5.06 0.51 10.60
CA LEU A 90 -6.23 0.65 9.72
C LEU A 90 -6.36 -0.55 8.78
N ALA A 91 -5.25 -1.02 8.20
CA ALA A 91 -5.23 -2.23 7.36
C ALA A 91 -5.70 -3.47 8.12
N LEU A 92 -5.22 -3.67 9.36
CA LEU A 92 -5.67 -4.77 10.22
C LEU A 92 -7.17 -4.70 10.54
N ILE A 93 -7.70 -3.50 10.78
CA ILE A 93 -9.13 -3.29 11.05
C ILE A 93 -9.97 -3.68 9.85
N VAL A 94 -9.62 -3.24 8.63
CA VAL A 94 -10.38 -3.58 7.43
C VAL A 94 -10.29 -5.07 7.08
N GLU A 95 -9.14 -5.70 7.29
CA GLU A 95 -8.97 -7.15 7.09
C GLU A 95 -9.83 -7.94 8.07
N SER A 96 -9.82 -7.55 9.35
CA SER A 96 -10.67 -8.18 10.35
C SER A 96 -12.15 -7.97 10.04
N ALA A 97 -12.55 -6.82 9.51
CA ALA A 97 -13.93 -6.57 9.11
C ALA A 97 -14.35 -7.48 7.94
N LYS A 98 -13.48 -7.68 6.95
CA LYS A 98 -13.68 -8.64 5.85
C LYS A 98 -13.85 -10.06 6.37
N SER A 99 -12.95 -10.51 7.25
CA SER A 99 -13.00 -11.88 7.82
C SER A 99 -14.23 -12.13 8.68
N ALA A 100 -14.63 -11.15 9.49
CA ALA A 100 -15.80 -11.26 10.38
C ALA A 100 -17.14 -11.18 9.63
N ARG A 101 -17.14 -10.88 8.32
CA ARG A 101 -18.34 -10.52 7.55
C ARG A 101 -19.19 -9.47 8.26
N ALA A 102 -18.52 -8.56 8.98
CA ALA A 102 -19.18 -7.46 9.66
C ALA A 102 -19.89 -6.59 8.61
N PRO A 103 -21.07 -6.02 8.94
CA PRO A 103 -21.79 -5.19 7.98
C PRO A 103 -20.89 -4.05 7.50
N PRO A 104 -20.88 -3.75 6.18
CA PRO A 104 -20.04 -2.73 5.59
C PRO A 104 -20.27 -1.39 6.28
N ARG A 105 -19.27 -0.92 7.02
CA ARG A 105 -19.42 0.26 7.88
C ARG A 105 -18.91 1.50 7.18
N ARG A 106 -19.76 2.52 7.06
CA ARG A 106 -19.39 3.78 6.40
C ARG A 106 -18.43 4.57 7.27
N TRP A 107 -17.22 4.77 6.76
CA TRP A 107 -16.29 5.76 7.29
C TRP A 107 -16.78 7.16 6.94
N THR A 108 -16.41 8.14 7.77
CA THR A 108 -16.70 9.55 7.52
C THR A 108 -15.93 10.05 6.28
N PRO A 109 -16.47 11.02 5.53
CA PRO A 109 -15.76 11.62 4.39
C PRO A 109 -14.39 12.18 4.75
N ALA A 110 -14.25 12.75 5.96
CA ALA A 110 -12.98 13.29 6.45
C ALA A 110 -11.91 12.19 6.69
N ALA A 111 -12.32 11.01 7.16
CA ALA A 111 -11.41 9.88 7.32
C ALA A 111 -10.97 9.33 5.95
N ILE A 112 -11.90 9.24 4.99
CA ILE A 112 -11.60 8.84 3.60
C ILE A 112 -10.61 9.81 2.95
N GLU A 113 -10.86 11.11 3.05
CA GLU A 113 -9.95 12.16 2.57
C GLU A 113 -8.56 12.03 3.20
N SER A 114 -8.48 11.70 4.50
CA SER A 114 -7.20 11.52 5.20
C SER A 114 -6.38 10.35 4.61
N VAL A 115 -7.04 9.26 4.22
CA VAL A 115 -6.41 8.13 3.52
C VAL A 115 -5.92 8.54 2.13
N GLU A 116 -6.75 9.25 1.35
CA GLU A 116 -6.39 9.72 0.01
C GLU A 116 -5.21 10.69 0.02
N VAL A 117 -5.22 11.66 0.93
CA VAL A 117 -4.11 12.60 1.12
C VAL A 117 -2.84 11.85 1.50
N ALA A 118 -2.91 10.88 2.41
CA ALA A 118 -1.74 10.11 2.83
C ALA A 118 -1.18 9.21 1.71
N LEU A 119 -2.04 8.58 0.90
CA LEU A 119 -1.62 7.85 -0.30
C LEU A 119 -0.83 8.75 -1.26
N SER A 120 -1.29 9.99 -1.46
CA SER A 120 -0.60 10.95 -2.32
C SER A 120 0.72 11.49 -1.74
N ALA A 121 0.83 11.56 -0.42
CA ALA A 121 1.99 12.10 0.28
C ALA A 121 3.11 11.08 0.47
N TRP A 122 2.80 9.79 0.58
CA TRP A 122 3.75 8.72 0.89
C TRP A 122 3.91 7.64 -0.21
N PRO A 123 3.90 7.98 -1.53
CA PRO A 123 3.96 6.97 -2.59
C PRO A 123 5.30 6.23 -2.65
N HIS A 124 6.35 6.82 -2.10
CA HIS A 124 7.71 6.28 -2.08
C HIS A 124 7.96 5.35 -0.89
N VAL A 125 7.07 5.29 0.10
CA VAL A 125 7.20 4.41 1.26
C VAL A 125 6.28 3.21 1.08
N TYR A 126 6.84 2.13 0.54
CA TYR A 126 6.10 0.92 0.16
C TYR A 126 5.14 0.44 1.24
N ARG A 127 5.62 0.28 2.49
CA ARG A 127 4.80 -0.19 3.62
C ARG A 127 3.56 0.68 3.89
N ILE A 128 3.69 2.00 3.73
CA ILE A 128 2.57 2.93 3.92
C ILE A 128 1.59 2.79 2.75
N SER A 129 2.09 2.85 1.51
CA SER A 129 1.26 2.74 0.31
C SER A 129 0.47 1.43 0.28
N ASP A 130 1.13 0.30 0.53
CA ASP A 130 0.50 -1.03 0.57
C ASP A 130 -0.64 -1.11 1.61
N CYS A 131 -0.39 -0.65 2.84
CA CYS A 131 -1.41 -0.65 3.89
C CYS A 131 -2.60 0.25 3.52
N LEU A 132 -2.34 1.45 3.00
CA LEU A 132 -3.39 2.39 2.64
C LEU A 132 -4.17 1.96 1.39
N GLU A 133 -3.54 1.28 0.43
CA GLU A 133 -4.21 0.72 -0.75
C GLU A 133 -5.19 -0.40 -0.36
N ARG A 134 -4.83 -1.25 0.62
CA ARG A 134 -5.75 -2.24 1.19
C ARG A 134 -6.95 -1.59 1.86
N VAL A 135 -6.72 -0.53 2.64
CA VAL A 135 -7.79 0.26 3.27
C VAL A 135 -8.69 0.90 2.22
N TYR A 136 -8.10 1.54 1.20
CA TYR A 136 -8.84 2.22 0.14
C TYR A 136 -9.67 1.25 -0.70
N THR A 137 -9.11 0.09 -1.05
CA THR A 137 -9.83 -0.97 -1.77
C THR A 137 -11.04 -1.45 -0.98
N TYR A 138 -10.90 -1.67 0.33
CA TYR A 138 -12.03 -2.01 1.18
C TYR A 138 -13.09 -0.91 1.20
N LEU A 139 -12.70 0.35 1.36
CA LEU A 139 -13.62 1.50 1.35
C LEU A 139 -14.42 1.59 0.05
N PHE A 140 -13.79 1.30 -1.09
CA PHE A 140 -14.43 1.28 -2.40
C PHE A 140 -15.41 0.11 -2.57
N GLU A 141 -15.10 -1.07 -2.03
CA GLU A 141 -16.01 -2.23 -2.04
C GLU A 141 -17.29 -1.95 -1.24
N ILE A 142 -17.17 -1.29 -0.09
CA ILE A 142 -18.31 -1.06 0.82
C ILE A 142 -19.16 0.16 0.47
N GLN A 143 -18.59 1.15 -0.21
CA GLN A 143 -19.29 2.31 -0.72
C GLN A 143 -19.15 2.34 -2.24
N PRO A 144 -20.05 1.68 -2.98
CA PRO A 144 -20.18 1.89 -4.41
C PRO A 144 -20.76 3.30 -4.62
N VAL A 145 -19.97 4.33 -4.33
CA VAL A 145 -20.27 5.69 -4.77
C VAL A 145 -20.29 5.62 -6.30
N PRO A 146 -21.34 6.13 -6.96
CA PRO A 146 -21.35 6.21 -8.42
C PRO A 146 -20.06 6.92 -8.82
N PRO A 147 -19.24 6.29 -9.67
CA PRO A 147 -17.85 6.66 -9.84
C PRO A 147 -17.79 8.10 -10.34
N LYS A 148 -17.33 9.04 -9.48
CA LYS A 148 -16.57 10.17 -10.02
C LYS A 148 -15.41 9.52 -10.77
N PRO A 149 -15.19 9.82 -12.06
CA PRO A 149 -14.20 9.13 -12.86
C PRO A 149 -12.80 9.47 -12.35
N ILE A 150 -12.36 8.75 -11.32
CA ILE A 150 -10.96 8.61 -10.97
C ILE A 150 -10.42 7.62 -12.00
N SER A 151 -10.12 8.14 -13.20
CA SER A 151 -9.47 7.41 -14.31
C SER A 151 -8.16 6.71 -13.90
N ARG A 152 -7.67 7.00 -12.70
CA ARG A 152 -6.36 6.69 -12.13
C ARG A 152 -6.26 5.36 -11.37
N LEU A 153 -7.35 4.83 -10.81
CA LEU A 153 -7.31 3.60 -9.99
C LEU A 153 -7.75 2.33 -10.75
N ARG A 154 -8.60 2.46 -11.77
CA ARG A 154 -9.04 1.30 -12.58
C ARG A 154 -7.93 0.70 -13.43
N SER A 155 -6.96 1.51 -13.85
CA SER A 155 -5.82 1.02 -14.64
C SER A 155 -4.90 0.13 -13.78
N LEU A 156 -4.58 0.55 -12.55
CA LEU A 156 -3.75 -0.25 -11.64
C LEU A 156 -4.48 -1.49 -11.13
N HIS A 157 -5.77 -1.39 -10.76
CA HIS A 157 -6.52 -2.57 -10.30
C HIS A 157 -6.71 -3.63 -11.40
N ARG A 158 -6.90 -3.23 -12.68
CA ARG A 158 -6.96 -4.20 -13.80
C ARG A 158 -5.62 -4.87 -14.08
N ILE A 159 -4.51 -4.14 -13.93
CA ILE A 159 -3.17 -4.69 -14.14
C ILE A 159 -2.81 -5.67 -13.02
N ILE A 160 -3.11 -5.32 -11.76
CA ILE A 160 -2.83 -6.18 -10.60
C ILE A 160 -3.76 -7.40 -10.55
N ALA A 161 -5.07 -7.23 -10.75
CA ALA A 161 -6.00 -8.36 -10.80
C ALA A 161 -5.75 -9.27 -12.01
N GLY A 162 -5.34 -8.71 -13.15
CA GLY A 162 -4.94 -9.46 -14.34
C GLY A 162 -3.66 -10.27 -14.13
N ALA A 163 -2.64 -9.70 -13.48
CA ALA A 163 -1.40 -10.40 -13.18
C ALA A 163 -1.60 -11.55 -12.19
N VAL A 164 -2.35 -11.32 -11.11
CA VAL A 164 -2.61 -12.34 -10.07
C VAL A 164 -3.44 -13.51 -10.62
N LEU A 165 -4.44 -13.24 -11.47
CA LEU A 165 -5.23 -14.28 -12.12
C LEU A 165 -4.39 -15.06 -13.14
N GLN A 166 -3.55 -14.41 -13.96
CA GLN A 166 -2.68 -15.12 -14.91
C GLN A 166 -1.70 -16.08 -14.22
N THR A 167 -1.11 -15.72 -13.08
CA THR A 167 -0.27 -16.65 -12.31
C THR A 167 -1.04 -17.86 -11.78
N LYS A 168 -2.32 -17.68 -11.40
CA LYS A 168 -3.13 -18.78 -10.84
C LYS A 168 -3.62 -19.74 -11.93
N TYR A 169 -3.86 -19.26 -13.15
CA TYR A 169 -4.23 -20.10 -14.29
C TYR A 169 -3.03 -20.83 -14.92
N HIS A 170 -1.82 -20.28 -14.85
CA HIS A 170 -0.63 -20.94 -15.38
C HIS A 170 -0.14 -22.13 -14.53
N LEU A 171 -0.51 -22.19 -13.25
CA LEU A 171 -0.18 -23.30 -12.34
C LEU A 171 -1.16 -24.48 -12.39
N ALA A 172 -2.28 -24.38 -13.13
CA ALA A 172 -3.37 -25.36 -13.09
C ALA A 172 -3.62 -26.13 -14.39
N LEU A 173 -2.70 -26.09 -15.37
CA LEU A 173 -2.86 -26.79 -16.65
C LEU A 173 -2.03 -28.08 -16.71
N PRO A 174 -2.65 -29.27 -16.67
CA PRO A 174 -1.98 -30.50 -17.06
C PRO A 174 -1.72 -30.48 -18.58
N LYS A 175 -0.44 -30.60 -18.96
CA LYS A 175 0.00 -30.73 -20.35
C LYS A 175 -0.42 -32.08 -20.91
N ASN A 176 -1.55 -32.14 -21.61
CA ASN A 176 -1.80 -33.14 -22.63
C ASN A 176 -2.99 -32.72 -23.51
N ALA A 177 -2.72 -32.10 -24.67
CA ALA A 177 -3.63 -32.14 -25.81
C ALA A 177 -2.88 -31.79 -27.12
N LYS A 178 -3.11 -32.66 -28.11
CA LYS A 178 -2.57 -32.66 -29.48
C LYS A 178 -3.40 -31.72 -30.38
N PRO A 179 -2.81 -31.10 -31.42
CA PRO A 179 -3.51 -30.12 -32.24
C PRO A 179 -4.39 -30.77 -33.31
N ARG A 180 -5.55 -30.17 -33.60
CA ARG A 180 -6.40 -30.49 -34.75
C ARG A 180 -6.93 -29.20 -35.38
N GLU A 181 -6.85 -29.18 -36.71
CA GLU A 181 -7.09 -28.07 -37.63
C GLU A 181 -8.57 -27.73 -37.86
N ASP A 182 -8.76 -26.49 -38.32
CA ASP A 182 -9.76 -25.91 -39.23
C ASP A 182 -11.27 -26.03 -38.94
N VAL A 183 -11.96 -24.88 -39.00
CA VAL A 183 -12.89 -24.52 -40.10
C VAL A 183 -13.55 -23.15 -39.85
N THR A 184 -13.68 -22.45 -40.96
CA THR A 184 -14.27 -21.18 -41.41
C THR A 184 -15.59 -20.65 -40.80
N SER A 185 -15.66 -19.30 -40.77
CA SER A 185 -16.73 -18.41 -41.29
C SER A 185 -17.65 -17.61 -40.32
N PRO A 186 -18.18 -16.44 -40.78
CA PRO A 186 -18.39 -15.25 -39.95
C PRO A 186 -19.87 -14.92 -39.70
N THR A 187 -20.16 -14.07 -38.70
CA THR A 187 -21.49 -13.45 -38.56
C THR A 187 -21.36 -11.98 -38.17
N LYS A 188 -21.92 -11.14 -39.07
CA LYS A 188 -22.20 -9.70 -38.95
C LYS A 188 -23.14 -9.41 -37.77
N VAL A 189 -22.85 -8.37 -36.99
CA VAL A 189 -23.87 -7.68 -36.18
C VAL A 189 -23.70 -6.17 -36.32
N VAL A 190 -24.82 -5.53 -36.64
CA VAL A 190 -25.07 -4.10 -36.83
C VAL A 190 -25.10 -3.39 -35.46
N ALA A 191 -24.46 -2.22 -35.36
CA ALA A 191 -24.67 -1.31 -34.24
C ALA A 191 -24.91 0.12 -34.75
N SER A 192 -26.11 0.61 -34.44
CA SER A 192 -26.61 1.96 -34.73
C SER A 192 -26.15 2.94 -33.63
N GLY A 193 -25.97 4.20 -34.02
CA GLY A 193 -25.32 5.23 -33.22
C GLY A 193 -26.17 5.90 -32.15
N SER A 194 -25.55 6.85 -31.45
CA SER A 194 -26.16 8.03 -30.83
C SER A 194 -25.05 8.98 -30.36
N GLU A 195 -24.96 10.15 -31.00
CA GLU A 195 -24.21 11.32 -30.55
C GLU A 195 -24.98 12.02 -29.42
N LEU A 196 -24.27 12.47 -28.38
CA LEU A 196 -24.83 13.39 -27.40
C LEU A 196 -23.79 14.47 -27.05
N VAL A 197 -24.29 15.69 -27.22
CA VAL A 197 -23.68 17.01 -27.11
C VAL A 197 -23.17 17.28 -25.69
N VAL A 198 -21.96 17.84 -25.57
CA VAL A 198 -21.41 18.36 -24.31
C VAL A 198 -21.21 19.87 -24.42
N SER A 199 -21.97 20.61 -23.62
CA SER A 199 -21.85 22.06 -23.44
C SER A 199 -20.65 22.43 -22.59
N SER A 200 -19.88 23.40 -23.08
CA SER A 200 -18.74 24.02 -22.41
C SER A 200 -19.21 25.11 -21.44
N VAL A 201 -18.75 25.05 -20.19
CA VAL A 201 -18.88 26.16 -19.22
C VAL A 201 -17.48 26.54 -18.76
N VAL A 202 -17.10 27.77 -19.11
CA VAL A 202 -15.85 28.46 -18.74
C VAL A 202 -15.91 28.85 -17.27
N SER A 203 -14.84 28.61 -16.51
CA SER A 203 -14.67 29.18 -15.18
C SER A 203 -13.24 29.68 -14.97
N HIS A 204 -13.15 30.92 -14.48
CA HIS A 204 -11.93 31.68 -14.24
C HIS A 204 -11.06 31.08 -13.12
N HIS A 205 -9.74 31.14 -13.29
CA HIS A 205 -8.74 30.81 -12.27
C HIS A 205 -8.08 32.09 -11.73
N GLN A 206 -8.15 32.28 -10.42
CA GLN A 206 -7.18 33.07 -9.65
C GLN A 206 -6.24 32.11 -8.92
N GLY A 207 -4.93 32.39 -9.03
CA GLY A 207 -3.86 31.50 -8.61
C GLY A 207 -3.41 31.68 -7.16
N THR A 208 -2.83 30.61 -6.60
CA THR A 208 -1.89 30.57 -5.47
C THR A 208 -1.10 29.22 -5.51
N PRO A 209 -0.13 28.99 -4.62
CA PRO A 209 1.31 28.98 -4.87
C PRO A 209 1.87 27.61 -5.29
N THR A 210 2.93 27.64 -6.09
CA THR A 210 3.62 26.48 -6.67
C THR A 210 4.46 25.72 -5.65
N SER A 211 3.81 24.91 -4.81
CA SER A 211 4.47 23.73 -4.24
C SER A 211 4.80 22.79 -5.40
N LYS A 212 6.07 22.37 -5.54
CA LYS A 212 6.52 21.41 -6.56
C LYS A 212 5.76 20.10 -6.35
N LYS A 213 4.60 19.98 -7.00
CA LYS A 213 3.82 18.75 -7.10
C LYS A 213 4.71 17.75 -7.82
N LEU A 214 5.30 16.82 -7.07
CA LEU A 214 5.81 15.58 -7.64
C LEU A 214 4.70 15.04 -8.54
N SER A 215 4.99 14.92 -9.83
CA SER A 215 3.91 14.75 -10.80
C SER A 215 3.28 13.38 -10.58
N PHE A 216 1.95 13.30 -10.64
CA PHE A 216 1.19 12.06 -10.51
C PHE A 216 1.69 10.91 -11.42
N VAL A 217 2.36 11.25 -12.53
CA VAL A 217 3.02 10.32 -13.46
C VAL A 217 4.17 9.55 -12.79
N GLU A 218 4.89 10.16 -11.85
CA GLU A 218 6.06 9.56 -11.21
C GLU A 218 5.69 8.47 -10.19
N ALA A 219 4.62 8.67 -9.40
CA ALA A 219 4.14 7.68 -8.43
C ALA A 219 3.58 6.41 -9.11
N ALA A 220 2.81 6.58 -10.20
CA ALA A 220 2.32 5.45 -11.00
C ALA A 220 3.45 4.74 -11.79
N GLY A 221 4.55 5.44 -12.07
CA GLY A 221 5.79 4.81 -12.56
C GLY A 221 6.38 3.86 -11.51
N LEU A 222 6.46 4.33 -10.27
CA LEU A 222 7.07 3.59 -9.15
C LEU A 222 6.37 2.26 -8.86
N ALA A 223 5.03 2.25 -8.78
CA ALA A 223 4.26 1.03 -8.55
C ALA A 223 4.37 0.02 -9.70
N ARG A 224 4.47 0.51 -10.96
CA ARG A 224 4.71 -0.36 -12.12
C ARG A 224 6.09 -1.00 -12.05
N HIS A 225 7.11 -0.22 -11.73
CA HIS A 225 8.48 -0.73 -11.64
C HIS A 225 8.64 -1.77 -10.53
N LEU A 226 8.04 -1.55 -9.35
CA LEU A 226 8.06 -2.54 -8.28
C LEU A 226 7.40 -3.86 -8.69
N ASN A 227 6.25 -3.81 -9.35
CA ASN A 227 5.59 -5.01 -9.87
C ASN A 227 6.43 -5.72 -10.93
N SER A 228 7.03 -4.97 -11.86
CA SER A 228 7.95 -5.53 -12.85
C SER A 228 9.17 -6.19 -12.18
N PHE A 229 9.73 -5.56 -11.15
CA PHE A 229 10.83 -6.12 -10.37
C PHE A 229 10.44 -7.45 -9.70
N ILE A 230 9.28 -7.51 -9.03
CA ILE A 230 8.79 -8.73 -8.37
C ILE A 230 8.62 -9.86 -9.38
N GLN A 231 8.00 -9.58 -10.53
CA GLN A 231 7.79 -10.57 -11.59
C GLN A 231 9.12 -11.08 -12.17
N LEU A 232 10.09 -10.19 -12.41
CA LEU A 232 11.40 -10.57 -12.93
C LEU A 232 12.15 -11.45 -11.92
N LEU A 233 12.11 -11.10 -10.63
CA LEU A 233 12.74 -11.89 -9.56
C LEU A 233 12.13 -13.28 -9.41
N GLN A 234 10.80 -13.36 -9.38
CA GLN A 234 10.09 -14.65 -9.30
C GLN A 234 10.43 -15.53 -10.50
N ARG A 235 10.39 -14.96 -11.72
CA ARG A 235 10.75 -15.68 -12.93
C ARG A 235 12.22 -16.13 -12.92
N ALA A 236 13.15 -15.30 -12.47
CA ALA A 236 14.56 -15.68 -12.36
C ALA A 236 14.77 -16.82 -11.35
N TYR A 237 14.03 -16.82 -10.24
CA TYR A 237 14.06 -17.87 -9.22
C TYR A 237 13.45 -19.20 -9.70
N GLU A 238 12.32 -19.15 -10.41
CA GLU A 238 11.70 -20.31 -11.04
C GLU A 238 12.62 -20.92 -12.12
N LEU A 239 13.27 -20.07 -12.93
CA LEU A 239 14.24 -20.51 -13.93
C LEU A 239 15.48 -21.15 -13.30
N GLN A 240 15.93 -20.69 -12.12
CA GLN A 240 17.01 -21.34 -11.39
C GLN A 240 16.64 -22.76 -10.97
N SER A 241 15.38 -22.94 -10.56
CA SER A 241 14.86 -24.22 -10.08
C SER A 241 14.65 -25.24 -11.20
N SER A 242 14.48 -24.76 -12.43
CA SER A 242 14.34 -25.56 -13.65
C SER A 242 15.65 -25.51 -14.41
N THR A 243 16.50 -26.52 -14.24
CA THR A 243 17.91 -26.65 -14.72
C THR A 243 18.17 -26.37 -16.22
N ALA A 244 17.16 -25.99 -17.00
CA ALA A 244 17.14 -25.94 -18.46
C ALA A 244 17.42 -24.57 -19.11
N ALA A 245 17.71 -23.48 -18.38
CA ALA A 245 17.83 -22.16 -19.03
C ALA A 245 18.77 -21.16 -18.33
N LEU A 246 20.05 -21.51 -18.18
CA LEU A 246 21.08 -20.64 -17.60
C LEU A 246 21.19 -19.26 -18.28
N THR A 247 21.05 -19.19 -19.60
CA THR A 247 21.18 -17.93 -20.36
C THR A 247 19.98 -17.00 -20.15
N MET A 248 18.74 -17.51 -20.20
CA MET A 248 17.54 -16.70 -19.94
C MET A 248 17.45 -16.22 -18.47
N GLN A 249 18.02 -17.01 -17.55
CA GLN A 249 18.12 -16.63 -16.15
C GLN A 249 19.00 -15.38 -15.98
N CYS A 250 20.17 -15.33 -16.62
CA CYS A 250 21.07 -14.18 -16.56
C CYS A 250 20.41 -12.89 -17.06
N ASP A 251 19.73 -12.92 -18.21
CA ASP A 251 19.07 -11.72 -18.77
C ASP A 251 17.93 -11.20 -17.88
N THR A 252 17.12 -12.11 -17.34
CA THR A 252 15.99 -11.76 -16.45
C THR A 252 16.50 -11.16 -15.15
N LEU A 253 17.55 -11.75 -14.59
CA LEU A 253 18.19 -11.31 -13.36
C LEU A 253 18.90 -9.97 -13.55
N GLN A 254 19.58 -9.76 -14.68
CA GLN A 254 20.22 -8.50 -15.03
C GLN A 254 19.21 -7.36 -15.07
N ARG A 255 18.03 -7.56 -15.68
CA ARG A 255 16.95 -6.56 -15.67
C ARG A 255 16.40 -6.27 -14.27
N ALA A 256 16.30 -7.29 -13.42
CA ALA A 256 15.91 -7.07 -12.02
C ALA A 256 16.96 -6.25 -11.26
N ILE A 257 18.24 -6.49 -11.51
CA ILE A 257 19.35 -5.72 -10.93
C ILE A 257 19.35 -4.27 -11.43
N GLU A 258 19.07 -4.05 -12.71
CA GLU A 258 18.94 -2.70 -13.30
C GLU A 258 17.80 -1.90 -12.66
N LEU A 259 16.64 -2.52 -12.47
CA LEU A 259 15.53 -1.91 -11.74
C LEU A 259 15.91 -1.62 -10.28
N TYR A 260 16.53 -2.59 -9.59
CA TYR A 260 17.00 -2.39 -8.22
C TYR A 260 17.99 -1.22 -8.08
N ARG A 261 18.86 -1.02 -9.06
CA ARG A 261 19.86 0.07 -9.09
C ARG A 261 19.31 1.40 -9.60
N SER A 262 18.07 1.43 -10.07
CA SER A 262 17.41 2.65 -10.51
C SER A 262 17.38 3.66 -9.33
N PRO A 263 17.96 4.87 -9.48
CA PRO A 263 18.03 5.87 -8.40
C PRO A 263 16.66 6.39 -7.95
N ARG A 264 15.57 5.96 -8.60
CA ARG A 264 14.20 6.31 -8.27
C ARG A 264 13.51 5.29 -7.34
N GLU A 265 14.17 4.19 -6.96
CA GLU A 265 13.47 2.99 -6.46
C GLU A 265 13.83 2.60 -5.02
N CYS A 266 13.80 3.58 -4.10
CA CYS A 266 13.93 3.35 -2.64
C CYS A 266 12.93 2.30 -2.10
N ALA A 267 11.78 2.15 -2.75
CA ALA A 267 10.74 1.19 -2.39
C ALA A 267 11.15 -0.27 -2.65
N ILE A 268 12.01 -0.53 -3.66
CA ILE A 268 12.48 -1.89 -3.94
C ILE A 268 13.41 -2.37 -2.83
N TYR A 269 14.32 -1.51 -2.38
CA TYR A 269 15.20 -1.84 -1.26
C TYR A 269 14.41 -2.25 -0.01
N ASP A 270 13.44 -1.42 0.39
CA ASP A 270 12.58 -1.71 1.53
C ASP A 270 11.82 -3.04 1.34
N TYR A 271 11.31 -3.31 0.13
CA TYR A 271 10.63 -4.57 -0.20
C TYR A 271 11.55 -5.80 -0.03
N ILE A 272 12.78 -5.74 -0.54
CA ILE A 272 13.77 -6.84 -0.42
C ILE A 272 14.09 -7.11 1.05
N VAL A 273 14.28 -6.06 1.84
CA VAL A 273 14.66 -6.19 3.25
C VAL A 273 13.52 -6.75 4.08
N THR A 274 12.28 -6.36 3.80
CA THR A 274 11.16 -6.59 4.72
C THR A 274 10.17 -7.65 4.31
N THR A 275 10.02 -7.92 3.01
CA THR A 275 8.88 -8.66 2.47
C THR A 275 9.31 -9.82 1.59
N LEU A 276 10.45 -9.69 0.90
CA LEU A 276 10.95 -10.75 0.03
C LEU A 276 11.26 -12.02 0.83
N ASP A 277 10.83 -13.16 0.28
CA ASP A 277 11.09 -14.48 0.84
C ASP A 277 12.61 -14.67 1.14
N PRO A 278 13.00 -15.18 2.32
CA PRO A 278 14.40 -15.34 2.69
C PRO A 278 15.23 -16.19 1.71
N ALA A 279 14.64 -17.20 1.06
CA ALA A 279 15.32 -18.02 0.07
C ALA A 279 15.55 -17.25 -1.23
N ILE A 280 14.55 -16.50 -1.71
CA ILE A 280 14.70 -15.63 -2.89
C ILE A 280 15.71 -14.52 -2.61
N ARG A 281 15.72 -13.96 -1.39
CA ARG A 281 16.71 -12.97 -0.96
C ARG A 281 18.13 -13.53 -0.97
N LYS A 282 18.34 -14.72 -0.41
CA LYS A 282 19.65 -15.42 -0.45
C LYS A 282 20.12 -15.70 -1.88
N PHE A 283 19.20 -16.04 -2.78
CA PHE A 283 19.50 -16.18 -4.21
C PHE A 283 19.94 -14.86 -4.85
N PHE A 284 19.30 -13.75 -4.50
CA PHE A 284 19.56 -12.45 -5.12
C PHE A 284 20.83 -11.75 -4.59
N GLU A 285 21.22 -11.99 -3.34
CA GLU A 285 22.32 -11.31 -2.65
C GLU A 285 23.71 -11.42 -3.33
N PRO A 286 24.15 -12.59 -3.83
CA PRO A 286 25.40 -12.70 -4.60
C PRO A 286 25.41 -11.83 -5.86
N CYS A 287 24.25 -11.64 -6.48
CA CYS A 287 24.14 -10.92 -7.74
C CYS A 287 24.25 -9.40 -7.55
N MET A 288 23.86 -8.91 -6.37
CA MET A 288 24.02 -7.51 -5.98
C MET A 288 25.49 -7.16 -5.67
N THR A 289 26.26 -8.11 -5.13
CA THR A 289 27.67 -7.89 -4.71
C THR A 289 28.67 -8.07 -5.86
N THR A 290 28.44 -9.02 -6.76
CA THR A 290 29.39 -9.38 -7.85
C THR A 290 29.56 -8.28 -8.90
N SER A 291 28.58 -7.40 -9.05
CA SER A 291 28.54 -6.42 -10.14
C SER A 291 29.03 -5.01 -9.73
N ALA A 292 29.69 -4.88 -8.57
CA ALA A 292 30.48 -3.69 -8.23
C ALA A 292 31.86 -3.79 -8.93
N SER A 293 32.04 -3.02 -10.01
CA SER A 293 33.31 -2.98 -10.75
C SER A 293 34.49 -2.66 -9.83
N PRO A 294 35.59 -3.43 -9.85
CA PRO A 294 36.77 -3.22 -8.98
C PRO A 294 37.58 -1.96 -9.32
N SER A 295 37.16 -1.13 -10.29
CA SER A 295 37.92 0.02 -10.79
C SER A 295 37.59 1.38 -10.13
N ALA A 296 36.65 1.45 -9.18
CA ALA A 296 36.36 2.69 -8.47
C ALA A 296 37.15 2.77 -7.14
N PRO A 297 37.86 3.87 -6.83
CA PRO A 297 38.51 4.04 -5.54
C PRO A 297 37.45 3.94 -4.43
N LYS A 298 37.76 3.13 -3.43
CA LYS A 298 36.88 2.81 -2.29
C LYS A 298 36.54 4.07 -1.49
N ALA A 299 35.55 4.85 -1.95
CA ALA A 299 34.74 5.62 -1.03
C ALA A 299 34.01 4.57 -0.17
N SER A 300 34.31 4.53 1.12
CA SER A 300 33.72 3.60 2.08
C SER A 300 32.22 3.82 2.17
N SER A 301 31.47 3.20 1.26
CA SER A 301 30.05 2.97 1.38
C SER A 301 29.86 1.88 2.43
N THR A 302 30.00 2.21 3.70
CA THR A 302 29.64 1.35 4.84
C THR A 302 28.44 1.94 5.56
N TRP A 303 27.47 2.45 4.80
CA TRP A 303 26.24 3.00 5.38
C TRP A 303 25.27 1.91 5.88
N TRP A 304 25.43 0.66 5.43
CA TRP A 304 24.61 -0.50 5.85
C TRP A 304 25.01 -1.13 7.19
N GLN A 305 26.11 -0.71 7.83
CA GLN A 305 26.53 -1.18 9.16
C GLN A 305 26.13 -0.25 10.32
N ARG A 306 25.29 0.78 10.07
CA ARG A 306 24.88 1.77 11.09
C ARG A 306 23.35 1.88 11.29
N LEU A 307 22.64 0.79 11.10
CA LEU A 307 21.27 0.59 11.59
C LEU A 307 21.27 -0.57 12.59
#